data_AF-D2WH36-F1
#
_entry.id   AF-D2WH36-F1
#
_cell.length_a   1.000
_cell.length_b   1.000
_cell.length_c   1.000
_cell.angle_alpha   90.00
_cell.angle_beta   90.00
_cell.angle_gamma   90.00
#
_symmetry.space_group_name_H-M   'P 1'
#
loop_
_entity.id
_entity.type
_entity.pdbx_description
1 polymer ?
#
loop_
_entity_poly.entity_id
_entity_poly.type
_entity_poly.pdbx_seq_one_letter_code
_entity_poly.pdbx_strand_id
1 'polypeptide(L)'
;AGVPFHAVEQYLAKLVKLGESAAICEQIGDPATTKGPVERKVVRVVTPGTLTDAALLSDKVNNHLLAIAQIPGKRGAAPLVGLAWLNLVGGELRLMECGADQLDRELER
;
A
#
# COMPACT_ATOMS: atom_id res chain seq x y z
N ALA A 1 10.80 14.59 -16.51
CA ALA A 1 10.87 13.32 -17.24
C ALA A 1 9.45 12.75 -17.39
N GLY A 2 9.19 11.88 -18.37
CA GLY A 2 7.88 11.29 -18.59
C GLY A 2 8.00 9.90 -19.22
N VAL A 3 6.94 9.11 -19.08
CA VAL A 3 6.85 7.76 -19.63
C VAL A 3 5.60 7.70 -20.53
N PRO A 4 5.66 7.06 -21.71
CA PRO A 4 4.46 6.83 -22.51
C PRO A 4 3.43 6.00 -21.75
N PHE A 5 2.14 6.36 -21.83
CA PHE A 5 1.08 5.75 -21.02
C PHE A 5 1.03 4.21 -21.16
N HIS A 6 1.22 3.69 -22.37
CA HIS A 6 1.20 2.26 -22.65
C HIS A 6 2.39 1.48 -22.06
N ALA A 7 3.43 2.18 -21.59
CA ALA A 7 4.61 1.57 -20.97
C ALA A 7 4.58 1.69 -19.43
N VAL A 8 3.57 2.33 -18.85
CA VAL A 8 3.54 2.71 -17.43
C VAL A 8 3.74 1.52 -16.48
N GLU A 9 3.12 0.38 -16.76
CA GLU A 9 3.17 -0.81 -15.89
C GLU A 9 4.60 -1.32 -15.68
N GLN A 10 5.45 -1.31 -16.71
CA GLN A 10 6.85 -1.73 -16.59
C GLN A 10 7.68 -0.80 -15.69
N TYR A 11 7.36 0.50 -15.68
CA TYR A 11 8.04 1.46 -14.80
C TYR A 11 7.51 1.40 -13.38
N LEU A 12 6.21 1.16 -13.19
CA LEU A 12 5.63 0.91 -11.88
C LEU A 12 6.25 -0.31 -11.22
N ALA A 13 6.43 -1.41 -11.97
CA ALA A 13 7.13 -2.60 -11.48
C ALA A 13 8.55 -2.28 -10.97
N LYS A 14 9.28 -1.38 -11.65
CA LYS A 14 10.63 -0.96 -11.23
C LYS A 14 10.57 -0.10 -9.97
N LEU A 15 9.66 0.87 -9.89
CA LEU A 15 9.50 1.74 -8.72
C LEU A 15 9.12 0.93 -7.48
N VAL A 16 8.17 0.00 -7.62
CA VAL A 16 7.75 -0.84 -6.50
C VAL A 16 8.87 -1.75 -6.01
N LYS A 17 9.70 -2.30 -6.92
CA LYS A 17 10.90 -3.06 -6.53
C LYS A 17 11.93 -2.21 -5.76
N LEU A 18 11.90 -0.89 -5.92
CA LEU A 18 12.72 0.05 -5.15
C LEU A 18 12.05 0.49 -3.83
N GLY A 19 10.85 0.00 -3.54
CA GLY A 19 10.07 0.40 -2.36
C GLY A 19 9.28 1.70 -2.55
N GLU A 20 9.23 2.25 -3.75
CA GLU A 20 8.60 3.54 -4.02
C GLU A 20 7.10 3.42 -4.28
N SER A 21 6.36 4.42 -3.79
CA SER A 21 4.92 4.54 -4.05
C SER A 21 4.66 5.56 -5.17
N ALA A 22 3.64 5.30 -5.99
CA ALA A 22 3.26 6.16 -7.10
C ALA A 22 1.75 6.40 -7.14
N ALA A 23 1.36 7.68 -7.31
CA ALA A 23 -0.02 8.06 -7.56
C ALA A 23 -0.23 8.26 -9.07
N ILE A 24 -1.23 7.57 -9.63
CA ILE A 24 -1.61 7.67 -11.04
C ILE A 24 -2.75 8.66 -11.18
N CYS A 25 -2.47 9.75 -11.88
CA CYS A 25 -3.41 10.83 -12.12
C CYS A 25 -3.82 10.85 -13.59
N GLU A 26 -5.11 10.71 -13.86
CA GLU A 26 -5.66 10.64 -15.21
C GLU A 26 -6.50 11.87 -15.52
N GLN A 27 -6.67 12.15 -16.81
CA GLN A 27 -7.62 13.15 -17.29
C GLN A 27 -9.05 12.60 -17.19
N ILE A 28 -9.93 13.38 -16.60
CA ILE A 28 -11.33 13.03 -16.39
C ILE A 28 -12.20 13.93 -17.27
N GLY A 29 -13.07 13.30 -18.07
CA GLY A 29 -13.94 14.00 -19.01
C GLY A 29 -13.33 14.16 -20.40
N ASP A 30 -14.05 14.82 -21.30
CA ASP A 30 -13.68 14.98 -22.71
C ASP A 30 -12.93 16.31 -22.94
N PRO A 31 -11.67 16.26 -23.42
CA PRO A 31 -10.92 17.46 -23.79
C PRO A 31 -11.60 18.34 -24.83
N ALA A 32 -12.38 17.75 -25.74
CA ALA A 32 -13.03 18.48 -26.84
C ALA A 32 -14.17 19.38 -26.35
N THR A 33 -14.81 19.03 -25.24
CA THR A 33 -15.94 19.78 -24.66
C THR A 33 -15.52 20.68 -23.49
N THR A 34 -14.28 20.52 -23.01
CA THR A 34 -13.76 21.29 -21.87
C THR A 34 -13.07 22.56 -22.32
N LYS A 35 -13.53 23.72 -21.83
CA LYS A 35 -12.79 24.98 -21.98
C LYS A 35 -11.70 25.06 -20.92
N GLY A 36 -10.44 25.07 -21.35
CA GLY A 36 -9.27 25.16 -20.47
C GLY A 36 -8.69 23.81 -20.06
N PRO A 37 -7.87 23.73 -19.00
CA PRO A 37 -7.30 22.47 -18.54
C PRO A 37 -8.39 21.46 -18.15
N VAL A 38 -8.29 20.25 -18.69
CA VAL A 38 -9.16 19.13 -18.32
C VAL A 38 -8.98 18.78 -16.85
N GLU A 39 -10.08 18.39 -16.18
CA GLU A 39 -10.07 17.90 -14.81
C GLU A 39 -9.11 16.70 -14.69
N ARG A 40 -8.41 16.61 -13.56
CA ARG A 40 -7.48 15.51 -13.28
C ARG A 40 -7.72 14.94 -11.90
N LYS A 41 -7.74 13.60 -11.81
CA LYS A 41 -7.92 12.89 -10.54
C LYS A 41 -6.91 11.78 -10.38
N VAL A 42 -6.47 11.58 -9.13
CA VAL A 42 -5.74 10.36 -8.75
C VAL A 42 -6.74 9.20 -8.79
N VAL A 43 -6.55 8.27 -9.71
CA VAL A 43 -7.44 7.11 -9.91
C VAL A 43 -6.89 5.84 -9.29
N ARG A 44 -5.58 5.77 -9.07
CA ARG A 44 -4.90 4.61 -8.49
C ARG A 44 -3.68 5.06 -7.71
N VAL A 45 -3.45 4.45 -6.55
CA VAL A 45 -2.20 4.59 -5.79
C VAL A 45 -1.56 3.21 -5.72
N VAL A 46 -0.34 3.11 -6.25
CA VAL A 46 0.45 1.89 -6.28
C VAL A 46 1.49 1.99 -5.19
N THR A 47 1.47 1.06 -4.25
CA THR A 47 2.48 0.94 -3.19
C THR A 47 2.98 -0.50 -3.12
N PRO A 48 4.19 -0.76 -2.59
CA PRO A 48 4.72 -2.11 -2.49
C PRO A 48 3.79 -3.09 -1.77
N GLY A 49 3.12 -2.64 -0.69
CA GLY A 49 2.22 -3.47 0.11
C GLY A 49 0.79 -3.59 -0.42
N THR A 50 0.43 -2.86 -1.49
CA THR A 50 -0.94 -2.83 -2.04
C THR A 50 -1.09 -3.37 -3.45
N LEU A 51 -0.05 -4.04 -3.96
CA LEU A 51 -0.09 -4.67 -5.28
C LEU A 51 -1.09 -5.84 -5.33
N THR A 52 -2.00 -5.77 -6.29
CA THR A 52 -2.96 -6.85 -6.61
C THR A 52 -2.76 -7.42 -8.01
N ASP A 53 -2.02 -6.71 -8.87
CA ASP A 53 -1.76 -7.15 -10.24
C ASP A 53 -0.64 -8.20 -10.26
N ALA A 54 -0.95 -9.38 -10.80
CA ALA A 54 -0.01 -10.49 -10.95
C ALA A 54 1.24 -10.10 -11.75
N ALA A 55 1.15 -9.16 -12.70
CA ALA A 55 2.30 -8.69 -13.47
C ALA A 55 3.31 -7.87 -12.63
N LEU A 56 2.86 -7.33 -11.50
CA LEU A 56 3.67 -6.53 -10.58
C LEU A 56 4.12 -7.34 -9.36
N LEU A 57 3.46 -8.47 -9.08
CA LEU A 57 3.80 -9.38 -7.98
C LEU A 57 4.96 -10.29 -8.39
N SER A 58 5.92 -10.46 -7.48
CA SER A 58 6.86 -11.58 -7.58
C SER A 58 6.20 -12.82 -6.99
N ASP A 59 6.20 -13.94 -7.73
CA ASP A 59 5.57 -15.23 -7.35
C ASP A 59 5.97 -15.82 -5.98
N LYS A 60 6.96 -15.22 -5.30
CA LYS A 60 7.57 -15.74 -4.07
C LYS A 60 7.38 -14.88 -2.82
N VAL A 61 6.70 -13.73 -2.91
CA VAL A 61 6.61 -12.79 -1.78
C VAL A 61 5.16 -12.62 -1.35
N ASN A 62 4.87 -12.99 -0.10
CA ASN A 62 3.63 -12.59 0.56
C ASN A 62 3.67 -11.08 0.83
N ASN A 63 2.98 -10.30 0.01
CA ASN A 63 2.84 -8.87 0.20
C ASN A 63 1.77 -8.59 1.26
N HIS A 64 2.20 -8.51 2.52
CA HIS A 64 1.35 -8.05 3.62
C HIS A 64 1.56 -6.56 3.86
N LEU A 65 0.46 -5.84 4.00
CA LEU A 65 0.44 -4.52 4.61
C LEU A 65 0.27 -4.69 6.12
N LEU A 66 1.13 -4.07 6.92
CA LEU A 66 1.03 -4.07 8.38
C LEU A 66 0.66 -2.67 8.88
N ALA A 67 -0.38 -2.60 9.71
CA ALA A 67 -0.64 -1.44 10.56
C ALA A 67 -0.31 -1.76 12.02
N ILE A 68 0.38 -0.82 12.68
CA ILE A 68 0.79 -0.92 14.09
C ILE A 68 0.19 0.27 14.82
N ALA A 69 -0.45 0.00 15.96
CA ALA A 69 -1.02 1.05 16.81
C ALA A 69 -0.65 0.79 18.28
N GLN A 70 -0.13 1.81 18.96
CA GLN A 70 0.09 1.74 20.40
C GLN A 70 -1.23 1.99 21.14
N ILE A 71 -1.55 1.11 22.08
CA ILE A 71 -2.75 1.17 22.89
C ILE A 71 -2.33 1.60 24.32
N PRO A 72 -2.72 2.80 24.78
CA PRO A 72 -2.37 3.27 26.11
C PRO A 72 -2.95 2.36 27.20
N GLY A 73 -2.10 1.99 28.16
CA GLY A 73 -2.54 1.27 29.35
C GLY A 73 -3.46 2.12 30.21
N LYS A 74 -4.48 1.51 30.83
CA LYS A 74 -5.24 2.16 31.91
C LYS A 74 -4.35 2.29 33.15
N ARG A 75 -4.67 3.22 34.07
CA ARG A 75 -3.87 3.49 35.30
C ARG A 75 -3.28 2.21 35.91
N GLY A 76 -1.95 2.08 35.85
CA GLY A 76 -1.20 0.96 36.43
C GLY A 76 -0.96 -0.25 35.52
N ALA A 77 -1.56 -0.29 34.32
CA ALA A 77 -1.32 -1.34 33.33
C ALA A 77 -0.25 -0.93 32.32
N ALA A 78 0.52 -1.91 31.83
CA ALA A 78 1.47 -1.71 30.74
C ALA A 78 0.74 -1.36 29.43
N PRO A 79 1.35 -0.55 28.55
CA PRO A 79 0.80 -0.30 27.21
C PRO A 79 0.84 -1.57 26.35
N LEU A 80 -0.16 -1.71 25.48
CA LEU A 80 -0.22 -2.79 24.50
C LEU A 80 0.08 -2.25 23.09
N VAL A 81 0.32 -3.16 22.16
CA VAL A 81 0.47 -2.85 20.74
C VAL A 81 -0.54 -3.68 19.96
N GLY A 82 -1.38 -3.02 19.17
CA GLY A 82 -2.26 -3.65 18.19
C GLY A 82 -1.57 -3.77 16.84
N LEU A 83 -1.72 -4.93 16.21
CA LEU A 83 -1.13 -5.27 14.92
C LEU A 83 -2.22 -5.78 13.98
N ALA A 84 -2.21 -5.30 12.74
CA ALA A 84 -3.13 -5.75 11.69
C ALA A 84 -2.39 -6.00 10.39
N TRP A 85 -2.38 -7.26 9.92
CA TRP A 85 -1.82 -7.65 8.62
C TRP A 85 -2.93 -7.85 7.61
N LEU A 86 -2.76 -7.29 6.42
CA LEU A 86 -3.67 -7.45 5.30
C LEU A 86 -2.92 -7.96 4.07
N ASN A 87 -3.38 -9.08 3.52
CA ASN A 87 -3.01 -9.54 2.18
C ASN A 87 -4.14 -9.17 1.21
N LEU A 88 -3.87 -8.24 0.28
CA LEU A 88 -4.89 -7.79 -0.67
C LEU A 88 -5.15 -8.78 -1.81
N VAL A 89 -4.19 -9.67 -2.11
CA VAL A 89 -4.34 -10.69 -3.17
C VAL A 89 -5.17 -11.87 -2.65
N GLY A 90 -4.82 -12.36 -1.46
CA GLY A 90 -5.49 -13.50 -0.81
C GLY A 90 -6.72 -13.12 0.00
N GLY A 91 -6.93 -11.83 0.29
CA GLY A 91 -8.00 -11.35 1.17
C GLY A 91 -7.80 -11.71 2.65
N GLU A 92 -6.62 -12.19 3.04
CA GLU A 92 -6.32 -12.57 4.41
C GLU A 92 -6.17 -11.33 5.29
N LEU A 93 -6.91 -11.30 6.40
CA LEU A 93 -6.79 -10.30 7.45
C LEU A 93 -6.44 -11.00 8.76
N ARG A 94 -5.31 -10.62 9.37
CA ARG A 94 -4.90 -11.10 10.70
C ARG A 94 -4.80 -9.93 11.66
N LEU A 95 -5.29 -10.13 12.87
CA LEU A 95 -5.28 -9.14 13.95
C LEU A 95 -4.63 -9.76 15.17
N MET A 96 -3.87 -8.96 15.90
CA MET A 96 -3.24 -9.38 17.16
C MET A 96 -3.02 -8.20 18.10
N GLU A 97 -2.97 -8.48 19.39
CA GLU A 97 -2.47 -7.56 20.41
C GLU A 97 -1.33 -8.24 21.17
N CYS A 98 -0.24 -7.52 21.43
CA CYS A 98 0.88 -8.00 22.23
C CYS A 98 1.41 -6.93 23.19
N GLY A 99 2.26 -7.35 24.14
CA GLY A 99 3.06 -6.41 24.92
C GLY A 99 4.05 -5.67 24.02
N ALA A 100 4.41 -4.44 24.38
CA ALA A 100 5.39 -3.65 23.63
C ALA A 100 6.78 -4.32 23.59
N ASP A 101 7.11 -5.12 24.61
CA ASP A 101 8.32 -5.93 24.72
C ASP A 101 8.34 -7.13 23.75
N GLN A 102 7.19 -7.51 23.19
CA GLN A 102 7.05 -8.66 22.30
C GLN A 102 6.97 -8.26 20.83
N LEU A 103 6.90 -6.97 20.52
CA LEU A 103 6.67 -6.46 19.16
C LEU A 103 7.69 -7.01 18.15
N ASP A 104 8.98 -6.94 18.46
CA ASP A 104 10.03 -7.37 17.54
C ASP A 104 9.88 -8.85 17.14
N ARG A 105 9.55 -9.71 18.12
CA ARG A 105 9.31 -11.14 17.89
C ARG A 105 8.13 -11.39 16.96
N GLU A 106 7.12 -10.55 17.03
CA GLU A 106 5.88 -10.72 16.26
C GLU A 106 6.00 -10.11 14.86
N LEU A 107 6.92 -9.18 14.63
CA LEU A 107 7.28 -8.67 13.29
C LEU A 107 8.10 -9.67 12.47
N GLU A 108 8.81 -10.59 13.11
CA GLU A 108 9.61 -11.63 12.45
C GLU A 108 8.79 -12.83 11.92
N ARG A 109 7.50 -12.91 12.26
CA ARG A 109 6.58 -14.00 11.88
C ARG A 109 5.89 -13.79 10.54
#